data_AF-A0A672KA91-F1
#
_entry.id   AF-A0A672KA91-F1
#
_cell.length_a   1.000
_cell.length_b   1.000
_cell.length_c   1.000
_cell.angle_alpha   90.00
_cell.angle_beta   90.00
_cell.angle_gamma   90.00
#
_symmetry.space_group_name_H-M   'P 1'
#
loop_
_entity.id
_entity.type
_entity.pdbx_description
1 polymer ?
#
loop_
_entity_poly.entity_id
_entity_poly.type
_entity_poly.pdbx_seq_one_letter_code
_entity_poly.pdbx_strand_id
1 'polypeptide(L)'
;MVEWTEFERTTIQDIFSKMNYDVVGQQSLARCLIVYPWTQRYFGNFGNLYNAAAIMGNPMVAAHGKVVLHGLDRAVKNMDNIKKKIQTSGVSVSTQ
;
A
#
# COMPACT_ATOMS: atom_id res chain seq x y z
N MET A 1 -21.73 -2.01 5.36
CA MET A 1 -20.42 -1.39 5.06
C MET A 1 -20.52 0.05 5.56
N VAL A 2 -19.48 0.89 5.48
CA VAL A 2 -19.70 2.33 5.71
C VAL A 2 -20.47 2.89 4.52
N GLU A 3 -21.44 3.76 4.78
CA GLU A 3 -22.15 4.50 3.73
C GLU A 3 -21.35 5.77 3.40
N TRP A 4 -20.99 5.95 2.13
CA TRP A 4 -20.24 7.13 1.67
C TRP A 4 -21.17 8.12 0.98
N THR A 5 -21.10 9.37 1.39
CA THR A 5 -21.70 10.48 0.64
C THR A 5 -21.01 10.63 -0.73
N GLU A 6 -21.69 11.27 -1.67
CA GLU A 6 -21.11 11.58 -2.99
C GLU A 6 -19.87 12.47 -2.87
N PHE A 7 -19.90 13.43 -1.93
CA PHE A 7 -18.77 14.31 -1.65
C PHE A 7 -17.54 13.54 -1.18
N GLU A 8 -17.69 12.60 -0.24
CA GLU A 8 -16.56 11.78 0.23
C GLU A 8 -15.99 10.92 -0.89
N ARG A 9 -16.87 10.32 -1.69
CA ARG A 9 -16.50 9.43 -2.79
C ARG A 9 -15.70 10.15 -3.87
N THR A 10 -16.18 11.32 -4.29
CA THR A 10 -15.52 12.17 -5.28
C THR A 10 -14.20 12.71 -4.76
N THR A 11 -14.14 13.15 -3.49
CA THR A 11 -12.91 13.63 -2.85
C THR A 11 -11.82 12.56 -2.82
N ILE A 12 -12.17 11.33 -2.41
CA ILE A 12 -11.21 10.22 -2.35
C ILE A 12 -10.71 9.84 -3.75
N GLN A 13 -11.61 9.78 -4.74
CA GLN A 13 -11.23 9.49 -6.12
C GLN A 13 -10.32 10.58 -6.71
N ASP A 14 -10.60 11.85 -6.46
CA ASP A 14 -9.79 12.98 -6.91
C ASP A 14 -8.36 12.91 -6.35
N ILE A 15 -8.21 12.62 -5.06
CA ILE A 15 -6.90 12.44 -4.43
C ILE A 15 -6.11 11.32 -5.11
N PHE A 16 -6.73 10.15 -5.33
CA PHE A 16 -6.06 9.00 -5.95
C PHE A 16 -5.72 9.24 -7.42
N SER A 17 -6.50 10.06 -8.14
CA SER A 17 -6.24 10.40 -9.54
C SER A 17 -4.97 11.23 -9.75
N LYS A 18 -4.55 11.97 -8.73
CA LYS A 18 -3.38 12.87 -8.75
C LYS A 18 -2.09 12.21 -8.26
N MET A 19 -2.18 10.98 -7.77
CA MET A 19 -1.06 10.30 -7.13
C MET A 19 -0.13 9.64 -8.16
N ASN A 20 1.18 9.85 -8.04
CA ASN A 20 2.18 9.07 -8.76
C ASN A 20 2.55 7.82 -7.96
N TYR A 21 2.17 6.64 -8.45
CA TYR A 21 2.22 5.40 -7.68
C TYR A 21 3.64 4.87 -7.52
N ASP A 22 4.54 5.18 -8.46
CA ASP A 22 5.95 4.80 -8.38
C ASP A 22 6.65 5.56 -7.25
N VAL A 23 6.33 6.84 -7.10
CA VAL A 23 6.91 7.69 -6.04
C VAL A 23 6.26 7.41 -4.69
N VAL A 24 4.94 7.50 -4.62
CA VAL A 24 4.22 7.39 -3.34
C VAL A 24 4.26 5.97 -2.79
N GLY A 25 4.30 4.95 -3.65
CA GLY A 25 4.34 3.55 -3.23
C GLY A 25 5.62 3.23 -2.48
N GLN A 26 6.77 3.54 -3.09
CA GLN A 26 8.08 3.36 -2.46
C GLN A 26 8.20 4.16 -1.16
N GLN A 27 7.85 5.45 -1.19
CA GLN A 27 7.98 6.33 -0.02
C GLN A 27 7.11 5.86 1.15
N SER A 28 5.90 5.40 0.88
CA SER A 28 4.97 4.93 1.91
C SER A 28 5.46 3.64 2.57
N LEU A 29 5.86 2.64 1.78
CA LEU A 29 6.37 1.38 2.33
C LEU A 29 7.71 1.58 3.05
N ALA A 30 8.63 2.36 2.47
CA ALA A 30 9.89 2.68 3.10
C ALA A 30 9.69 3.40 4.45
N ARG A 31 8.78 4.38 4.52
CA ARG A 31 8.44 5.06 5.78
C ARG A 31 7.89 4.08 6.82
N CYS A 32 7.06 3.13 6.43
CA CYS A 32 6.56 2.08 7.33
C CYS A 32 7.72 1.26 7.91
N LEU A 33 8.64 0.79 7.06
CA LEU A 33 9.79 -0.02 7.48
C LEU A 33 10.82 0.75 8.33
N ILE A 34 10.93 2.07 8.14
CA ILE A 34 11.84 2.93 8.91
C ILE A 34 11.24 3.32 10.25
N VAL A 35 10.00 3.82 10.25
CA VAL A 35 9.33 4.32 11.46
C VAL A 35 8.88 3.19 12.37
N TYR A 36 8.57 2.02 11.79
CA TYR A 36 8.16 0.82 12.51
C TYR A 36 9.09 -0.36 12.16
N PRO A 37 10.34 -0.40 12.64
CA PRO A 37 11.33 -1.40 12.25
C PRO A 37 10.89 -2.85 12.45
N TRP A 38 10.02 -3.12 13.43
CA TRP A 38 9.47 -4.45 13.69
C TRP A 38 8.71 -5.04 12.48
N THR A 39 8.21 -4.20 11.57
CA THR A 39 7.51 -4.63 10.36
C THR A 39 8.44 -5.23 9.31
N GLN A 40 9.75 -4.99 9.40
CA GLN A 40 10.74 -5.56 8.47
C GLN A 40 10.76 -7.10 8.49
N ARG A 41 10.34 -7.72 9.61
CA ARG A 41 10.27 -9.18 9.77
C ARG A 41 9.43 -9.89 8.72
N TYR A 42 8.43 -9.21 8.13
CA TYR A 42 7.56 -9.76 7.09
C TYR A 42 8.19 -9.72 5.69
N PHE A 43 9.31 -8.99 5.53
CA PHE A 43 9.94 -8.74 4.24
C PHE A 43 11.36 -9.32 4.17
N GLY A 44 11.59 -10.48 4.82
CA GLY A 44 12.92 -11.11 4.85
C GLY A 44 13.55 -11.37 3.48
N ASN A 45 12.72 -11.60 2.46
CA ASN A 45 13.18 -11.82 1.08
C ASN A 45 13.56 -10.53 0.33
N PHE A 46 13.43 -9.35 0.95
CA PHE A 46 13.78 -8.07 0.31
C PHE A 46 15.27 -7.73 0.46
N GLY A 47 16.04 -8.57 1.16
CA GLY A 47 17.48 -8.36 1.35
C GLY A 47 17.77 -7.31 2.42
N ASN A 48 18.68 -6.38 2.12
CA ASN A 48 19.15 -5.42 3.12
C ASN A 48 18.10 -4.35 3.46
N LEU A 49 17.62 -4.37 4.70
CA LEU A 49 16.72 -3.37 5.30
C LEU A 49 17.31 -2.74 6.58
N TYR A 50 18.63 -2.82 6.77
CA TYR A 50 19.29 -2.48 8.03
C TYR A 50 19.17 -1.00 8.45
N ASN A 51 19.14 -0.07 7.50
CA ASN A 51 19.06 1.36 7.77
C ASN A 51 18.21 2.09 6.74
N ALA A 52 17.91 3.37 7.00
CA ALA A 52 17.03 4.17 6.16
C ALA A 52 17.52 4.30 4.71
N ALA A 53 18.82 4.48 4.48
CA ALA A 53 19.36 4.58 3.12
C ALA A 53 19.21 3.25 2.36
N ALA A 54 19.47 2.12 3.02
CA ALA A 54 19.28 0.79 2.44
C ALA A 54 17.81 0.54 2.10
N ILE A 55 16.88 0.88 2.99
CA ILE A 55 15.44 0.74 2.76
C ILE A 55 14.97 1.63 1.61
N MET A 56 15.37 2.91 1.60
CA MET A 56 14.98 3.88 0.58
C MET A 56 15.54 3.52 -0.81
N GLY A 57 16.73 2.92 -0.88
CA GLY A 57 17.35 2.48 -2.13
C GLY A 57 16.95 1.07 -2.59
N ASN A 58 16.09 0.36 -1.85
CA ASN A 58 15.81 -1.04 -2.13
C ASN A 58 14.78 -1.21 -3.26
N PRO A 59 15.13 -1.89 -4.38
CA PRO A 59 14.23 -2.06 -5.51
C PRO A 59 13.01 -2.95 -5.19
N MET A 60 13.13 -3.90 -4.27
CA MET A 60 12.01 -4.74 -3.82
C MET A 60 11.01 -3.94 -2.98
N VAL A 61 11.48 -3.01 -2.16
CA VAL A 61 10.62 -2.06 -1.43
C VAL A 61 9.87 -1.16 -2.41
N ALA A 62 10.55 -0.63 -3.43
CA ALA A 62 9.90 0.18 -4.46
C ALA A 62 8.83 -0.61 -5.22
N ALA A 63 9.17 -1.80 -5.71
CA ALA A 63 8.26 -2.67 -6.45
C ALA A 63 7.04 -3.07 -5.60
N HIS A 64 7.25 -3.49 -4.36
CA HIS A 64 6.17 -3.93 -3.50
C HIS A 64 5.29 -2.75 -3.01
N GLY A 65 5.88 -1.58 -2.76
CA GLY A 65 5.13 -0.37 -2.45
C GLY A 65 4.11 -0.01 -3.53
N LYS A 66 4.47 -0.19 -4.81
CA LYS A 66 3.54 -0.03 -5.94
C LYS A 66 2.41 -1.06 -5.92
N VAL A 67 2.72 -2.33 -5.61
CA VAL A 67 1.71 -3.39 -5.47
C VAL A 67 0.69 -3.04 -4.38
N VAL A 68 1.15 -2.54 -3.23
CA VAL A 68 0.28 -2.10 -2.13
C VAL A 68 -0.66 -0.98 -2.58
N LEU A 69 -0.15 0.06 -3.24
CA LEU A 69 -0.98 1.17 -3.73
C LEU A 69 -2.01 0.72 -4.79
N HIS A 70 -1.65 -0.19 -5.70
CA HIS A 70 -2.63 -0.78 -6.62
C HIS A 70 -3.70 -1.61 -5.89
N GLY A 71 -3.36 -2.23 -4.77
CA GLY A 71 -4.34 -2.83 -3.85
C GLY A 71 -5.35 -1.80 -3.34
N LEU A 72 -4.88 -0.63 -2.91
CA LEU A 72 -5.72 0.45 -2.42
C LEU A 72 -6.56 1.11 -3.53
N ASP A 73 -5.99 1.33 -4.72
CA ASP A 73 -6.71 1.84 -5.89
C ASP A 73 -7.89 0.94 -6.29
N ARG A 74 -7.72 -0.39 -6.23
CA ARG A 74 -8.83 -1.33 -6.42
C ARG A 74 -9.94 -1.15 -5.39
N ALA A 75 -9.61 -0.81 -4.14
CA ALA A 75 -10.60 -0.52 -3.11
C ALA A 75 -11.34 0.80 -3.40
N VAL A 76 -10.62 1.85 -3.81
CA VAL A 76 -11.19 3.16 -4.19
C VAL A 76 -12.13 3.04 -5.39
N LYS A 77 -11.82 2.18 -6.36
CA LYS A 77 -12.71 1.87 -7.49
C LYS A 77 -13.96 1.07 -7.10
N ASN A 78 -14.01 0.54 -5.87
CA ASN A 78 -15.08 -0.34 -5.39
C ASN A 78 -15.55 0.06 -3.98
N MET A 79 -15.67 1.36 -3.68
CA MET A 79 -15.89 1.88 -2.33
C MET A 79 -17.11 1.31 -1.58
N ASP A 80 -18.17 0.88 -2.29
CA ASP A 80 -19.36 0.24 -1.69
C ASP A 80 -19.24 -1.26 -1.47
N ASN A 81 -18.21 -1.85 -2.06
CA ASN A 81 -18.01 -3.30 -2.11
C ASN A 81 -16.59 -3.70 -1.71
N ILE A 82 -15.92 -2.86 -0.92
CA ILE A 82 -14.51 -3.01 -0.53
C ILE A 82 -14.26 -4.40 0.07
N LYS A 83 -15.08 -4.85 1.04
CA LYS A 83 -14.92 -6.16 1.68
C LYS A 83 -14.87 -7.30 0.65
N LYS A 84 -15.83 -7.32 -0.29
CA LYS A 84 -15.92 -8.36 -1.32
C LYS A 84 -14.68 -8.35 -2.23
N LYS A 85 -14.15 -7.18 -2.57
CA LYS A 85 -13.00 -7.05 -3.48
C LYS A 85 -11.66 -7.28 -2.81
N ILE A 86 -11.50 -6.85 -1.56
CA ILE A 86 -10.27 -7.06 -0.79
C ILE A 86 -10.21 -8.48 -0.23
N GLN A 87 -11.32 -9.15 0.10
CA GLN A 87 -11.29 -10.51 0.65
C GLN A 87 -10.60 -11.51 -0.28
N THR A 88 -10.72 -11.36 -1.60
CA THR A 88 -9.96 -12.15 -2.58
C THR A 88 -8.45 -11.88 -2.54
N SER A 89 -8.02 -10.67 -2.14
CA SER A 89 -6.61 -10.30 -1.95
C SER A 89 -6.11 -10.48 -0.51
N GLY A 90 -7.01 -10.64 0.48
CA GLY A 90 -6.67 -10.75 1.90
C GLY A 90 -6.13 -12.11 2.30
N VAL A 91 -6.42 -13.16 1.52
CA VAL A 91 -5.90 -14.52 1.74
C VAL A 91 -4.36 -14.57 1.69
N SER A 92 -3.71 -13.66 0.95
CA SER A 92 -2.24 -13.55 0.86
C SER A 92 -1.60 -12.71 1.98
N VAL A 93 -2.38 -11.92 2.74
CA VAL A 93 -1.87 -11.12 3.88
C VAL A 93 -1.89 -11.96 5.16
N SER A 94 -2.82 -12.91 5.28
CA SER A 94 -2.87 -13.85 6.42
C SER A 94 -1.85 -15.00 6.35
N THR A 95 -1.11 -15.11 5.25
CA THR A 95 -0.14 -16.19 4.97
C THR A 95 1.32 -15.72 4.86
N GLN A 96 1.60 -14.44 5.16
CA GLN A 96 2.95 -13.88 5.26
C GLN A 96 3.39 -13.68 6.71
#